data_AF-A0A7W1DII1-F1
#
_entry.id   AF-A0A7W1DII1-F1
#
_cell.length_a   1.000
_cell.length_b   1.000
_cell.length_c   1.000
_cell.angle_alpha   90.00
_cell.angle_beta   90.00
_cell.angle_gamma   90.00
#
_symmetry.space_group_name_H-M   'P 1'
#
loop_
_entity.id
_entity.type
_entity.pdbx_description
1 polymer ?
#
loop_
_entity_poly.entity_id
_entity_poly.type
_entity_poly.pdbx_seq_one_letter_code
_entity_poly.pdbx_strand_id
1 'polypeptide(L)' 'MHIPDGLMYPVTAAATSAVGAGAVAYALKRSRDELDDRRIPVVGLTAAFIFAAQMVTIPVAGGTSAHLLGSATRPA' A
#
# COMPACT_ATOMS: atom_id res chain seq x y z
N MET A 1 -0.09 4.74 4.61
CA MET A 1 0.92 5.29 5.54
C MET A 1 1.89 4.16 5.89
N HIS A 2 3.18 4.28 5.53
CA HIS A 2 4.21 3.30 5.91
C HIS A 2 4.62 3.55 7.36
N ILE A 3 4.62 2.50 8.19
CA ILE A 3 5.11 2.60 9.56
C ILE A 3 6.60 2.26 9.51
N PRO A 4 7.50 3.13 10.03
CA PRO A 4 8.92 2.85 10.04
C PRO A 4 9.28 1.55 10.74
N ASP A 5 10.25 0.85 10.17
CA ASP A 5 10.77 -0.39 10.72
C ASP A 5 11.26 -0.20 12.16
N GLY A 6 10.98 -1.17 13.03
CA GLY A 6 11.37 -1.16 14.45
C GLY A 6 10.45 -0.36 15.39
N LEU A 7 9.42 0.33 14.88
CA LEU A 7 8.43 1.03 15.72
C LEU A 7 7.23 0.15 16.14
N MET A 8 6.97 -0.95 15.45
CA MET A 8 5.88 -1.87 15.79
C MET A 8 6.36 -3.02 16.68
N TYR A 9 5.57 -3.34 17.71
CA TYR A 9 5.80 -4.53 18.53
C TYR A 9 5.72 -5.80 17.66
N PRO A 10 6.65 -6.77 17.79
CA PRO A 10 6.74 -7.92 16.89
C PRO A 10 5.44 -8.73 16.78
N VAL A 11 4.68 -8.85 17.86
CA VAL A 11 3.39 -9.56 17.86
C VAL A 11 2.34 -8.80 17.05
N THR A 12 2.30 -7.47 17.17
CA THR A 12 1.37 -6.64 16.39
C THR A 12 1.71 -6.68 14.91
N ALA A 13 2.99 -6.59 14.56
CA ALA A 13 3.47 -6.74 13.18
C ALA A 13 3.09 -8.12 12.61
N ALA A 14 3.35 -9.20 13.35
CA ALA A 14 2.99 -10.55 12.91
C ALA A 14 1.47 -10.71 12.72
N ALA A 15 0.65 -10.17 13.63
CA ALA A 15 -0.81 -10.24 13.53
C ALA A 15 -1.35 -9.47 12.31
N THR A 16 -0.90 -8.24 12.08
CA THR A 16 -1.34 -7.44 10.93
C THR A 16 -0.82 -8.01 9.62
N SER A 17 0.40 -8.57 9.59
CA SER A 17 0.92 -9.31 8.43
C SER A 17 0.08 -10.54 8.12
N ALA A 18 -0.33 -11.32 9.13
CA ALA A 18 -1.19 -12.48 8.93
C ALA A 18 -2.56 -12.11 8.34
N VAL A 19 -3.19 -11.05 8.87
CA VAL A 19 -4.45 -10.52 8.34
C VAL A 19 -4.27 -10.02 6.90
N GLY A 20 -3.21 -9.25 6.64
CA GLY A 20 -2.88 -8.76 5.30
C GLY A 20 -2.66 -9.88 4.29
N ALA A 21 -1.90 -10.91 4.67
CA ALA A 21 -1.67 -12.09 3.84
C ALA A 21 -2.98 -12.83 3.53
N GLY A 22 -3.88 -12.96 4.53
CA GLY A 22 -5.21 -13.54 4.34
C GLY A 22 -6.06 -12.75 3.35
N ALA A 23 -6.06 -11.42 3.47
CA ALA A 23 -6.79 -10.53 2.55
C ALA A 23 -6.25 -10.63 1.11
N VAL A 24 -4.92 -10.64 0.93
CA VAL A 24 -4.28 -10.81 -0.37
C VAL A 24 -4.60 -12.18 -0.96
N ALA A 25 -4.52 -13.26 -0.18
CA ALA A 25 -4.86 -14.60 -0.65
C ALA A 25 -6.32 -14.70 -1.10
N TYR A 26 -7.25 -14.10 -0.34
CA TYR A 26 -8.66 -14.02 -0.72
C TYR A 26 -8.87 -13.21 -2.01
N ALA A 27 -8.23 -12.04 -2.13
CA ALA A 27 -8.31 -11.21 -3.32
C ALA A 27 -7.78 -11.97 -4.56
N LEU A 28 -6.63 -12.63 -4.45
CA LEU A 28 -6.07 -13.45 -5.53
C LEU A 28 -7.01 -14.58 -5.95
N LYS A 29 -7.62 -15.29 -4.98
CA LYS A 29 -8.58 -16.35 -5.29
C LYS A 29 -9.76 -15.80 -6.08
N ARG A 30 -10.33 -14.67 -5.65
CA ARG A 30 -11.49 -14.05 -6.30
C ARG A 30 -11.16 -13.45 -7.66
N SER A 31 -9.99 -12.83 -7.79
CA SER A 31 -9.50 -12.28 -9.06
C SER A 31 -9.36 -13.33 -10.16
N ARG A 32 -9.06 -14.60 -9.82
CA ARG A 32 -9.01 -15.70 -10.80
C ARG A 32 -10.36 -15.97 -11.46
N ASP A 33 -11.46 -15.68 -10.77
CA ASP A 33 -12.82 -15.92 -11.28
C ASP A 33 -13.42 -14.65 -11.91
N GLU A 34 -12.91 -13.44 -11.57
CA GLU A 34 -13.50 -12.15 -11.97
C GLU A 34 -12.71 -11.34 -13.01
N LEU A 35 -11.42 -11.65 -13.22
CA LEU A 35 -10.58 -11.00 -14.23
C LEU A 35 -10.63 -11.76 -15.55
N ASP A 36 -11.17 -11.11 -16.57
CA ASP A 36 -11.09 -11.53 -17.96
C ASP A 36 -9.96 -10.77 -18.70
N ASP A 37 -9.58 -11.23 -19.89
CA ASP A 37 -8.51 -10.63 -20.69
C ASP A 37 -8.71 -9.14 -21.00
N ARG A 38 -9.95 -8.64 -20.92
CA ARG A 38 -10.28 -7.23 -21.15
C ARG A 38 -10.11 -6.36 -19.90
N ARG A 39 -10.30 -6.92 -18.71
CA ARG A 39 -10.16 -6.22 -17.42
C ARG A 39 -8.73 -6.16 -16.92
N ILE A 40 -7.90 -7.14 -17.29
CA ILE A 40 -6.49 -7.21 -16.88
C ILE A 40 -5.72 -5.90 -17.17
N PRO A 41 -5.80 -5.30 -18.38
CA PRO A 41 -5.10 -4.04 -18.67
C PRO A 41 -5.58 -2.87 -17.80
N VAL A 42 -6.88 -2.79 -17.52
CA VAL A 42 -7.47 -1.70 -16.72
C VAL A 42 -6.99 -1.79 -15.28
N VAL A 43 -7.03 -2.97 -14.67
CA VAL A 43 -6.55 -3.18 -13.29
C VAL A 43 -5.06 -2.90 -13.17
N GLY A 44 -4.26 -3.32 -14.17
CA GLY A 44 -2.84 -2.99 -14.23
C GLY A 44 -2.58 -1.49 -14.31
N LEU A 45 -3.31 -0.77 -15.17
CA LEU A 45 -3.21 0.68 -15.29
C LEU A 45 -3.62 1.39 -13.98
N THR A 46 -4.71 0.93 -13.34
CA THR A 46 -5.14 1.46 -12.04
C THR A 46 -4.07 1.27 -10.97
N ALA A 47 -3.46 0.09 -10.88
CA ALA A 47 -2.37 -0.19 -9.94
C ALA A 47 -1.16 0.72 -10.21
N ALA A 48 -0.75 0.87 -11.47
CA ALA A 48 0.35 1.75 -11.88
C ALA A 48 0.05 3.23 -11.57
N PHE A 49 -1.19 3.67 -11.82
CA PHE A 49 -1.63 5.03 -11.49
C PHE A 49 -1.59 5.28 -9.98
N ILE A 50 -2.12 4.37 -9.17
CA ILE A 50 -2.06 4.47 -7.71
C ILE A 50 -0.60 4.53 -7.24
N PHE A 51 0.26 3.70 -7.84
CA PHE A 51 1.70 3.70 -7.54
C PHE A 51 2.39 5.02 -7.89
N ALA A 52 2.10 5.59 -9.05
CA ALA A 52 2.63 6.90 -9.44
C ALA A 52 2.07 8.03 -8.57
N ALA A 53 0.77 7.99 -8.25
CA ALA A 53 0.09 8.96 -7.41
C ALA A 53 0.69 9.00 -5.99
N GLN A 54 1.04 7.86 -5.40
CA GLN A 54 1.72 7.84 -4.10
C GLN A 54 3.18 8.31 -4.13
N MET A 55 3.80 8.42 -5.31
CA MET A 55 5.15 9.01 -5.46
C MET A 55 5.11 10.54 -5.56
N VAL A 56 3.92 11.13 -5.80
CA VAL A 56 3.72 12.57 -5.72
C VAL A 56 3.67 12.97 -4.25
N THR A 57 4.75 13.58 -3.77
CA THR A 57 4.87 14.05 -2.39
C THR A 57 4.63 15.55 -2.30
N ILE A 58 3.75 15.97 -1.40
CA ILE A 58 3.58 17.38 -1.02
C ILE A 58 4.53 17.65 0.16
N PRO A 59 5.44 18.64 0.07
CA PRO A 59 6.29 19.02 1.18
C PRO A 59 5.44 19.63 2.30
N VAL A 60 5.55 19.08 3.50
CA VAL A 60 4.89 19.57 4.72
C VAL A 60 5.96 20.25 5.59
N ALA A 61 5.60 21.40 6.16
CA ALA A 61 6.50 22.19 7.01
C ALA A 61 7.18 21.30 8.07
N GLY A 62 8.49 21.46 8.23
CA GLY A 62 9.32 20.62 9.12
C GLY A 62 10.14 19.52 8.42
N GLY A 63 10.34 19.59 7.10
CA GLY A 63 11.19 18.65 6.35
C GLY A 63 10.54 17.28 6.12
N THR A 64 9.22 17.19 6.22
CA THR A 64 8.46 15.94 6.05
C THR A 64 7.69 15.95 4.74
N SER A 65 7.52 14.78 4.12
CA SER A 65 6.74 14.62 2.89
C SER A 65 5.45 13.84 3.19
N ALA A 66 4.31 14.41 2.80
CA ALA A 66 3.03 13.69 2.77
C ALA A 66 2.79 13.15 1.36
N HIS A 67 2.34 11.91 1.24
CA HIS A 67 1.90 11.34 -0.03
C HIS A 67 0.39 11.10 -0.01
N LEU A 68 -0.21 10.92 -1.19
CA LEU A 68 -1.67 10.89 -1.38
C LEU A 68 -2.42 9.75 -0.65
N LEU A 69 -1.71 8.79 -0.05
CA LEU A 69 -2.27 7.64 0.69
C LEU A 69 -1.75 7.53 2.14
N GLY A 70 -1.15 8.60 2.67
CA GLY A 70 -0.75 8.71 4.07
C GLY A 70 0.53 9.54 4.27
N SER A 71 0.80 9.89 5.52
CA SER A 71 1.95 10.70 5.92
C SER A 71 2.70 9.98 7.05
N ALA A 72 3.98 9.61 6.95
CA ALA A 72 4.74 9.25 8.16
C ALA A 72 6.28 9.28 8.01
N THR A 73 6.89 10.18 8.81
CA THR A 73 8.15 10.11 9.61
C THR A 73 9.47 9.78 8.88
N ARG A 74 10.59 10.53 9.04
CA ARG A 74 11.29 10.99 10.27
C ARG A 74 12.27 12.15 9.91
N PRO A 75 12.54 13.15 10.78
CA PRO A 75 13.60 14.14 10.55
C PRO A 75 15.00 13.54 10.82
N ALA A 76 15.98 13.96 10.01
CA ALA A 76 17.41 13.82 10.30
C ALA A 76 17.85 14.91 11.29
#